data_AF-A0A0U2M5L9-F1
#
_entry.id   AF-A0A0U2M5L9-F1
#
_cell.length_a   1.000
_cell.length_b   1.000
_cell.length_c   1.000
_cell.angle_alpha   90.00
_cell.angle_beta   90.00
_cell.angle_gamma   90.00
#
_symmetry.space_group_name_H-M   'P 1'
#
loop_
_entity.id
_entity.type
_entity.pdbx_description
1 polymer ?
#
loop_
_entity_poly.entity_id
_entity_poly.type
_entity_poly.pdbx_seq_one_letter_code
_entity_poly.pdbx_strand_id
1 'polypeptide(L)' 'MKRVPEPDLMEQKEQAYAYANADFSNSNELFLEKLFESCSITDETKILDVGCGDGEIPIEIYKKTKSKITVLDG' A
#
# COMPACT_ATOMS: atom_id res chain seq x y z
N MET A 1 -19.54 -4.35 -22.52
CA MET A 1 -18.42 -5.23 -22.93
C MET A 1 -18.19 -6.25 -21.82
N LYS A 2 -17.92 -7.52 -22.13
CA LYS A 2 -17.60 -8.53 -21.10
C LYS A 2 -16.17 -8.27 -20.61
N ARG A 3 -16.00 -7.89 -19.35
CA ARG A 3 -14.68 -7.75 -18.72
C ARG A 3 -14.02 -9.13 -18.67
N VAL A 4 -12.77 -9.24 -19.07
CA VAL A 4 -11.92 -10.42 -18.89
C VAL A 4 -10.72 -9.97 -18.06
N PRO A 5 -10.40 -10.62 -16.93
CA PRO A 5 -9.21 -10.29 -16.14
C PRO A 5 -7.95 -10.53 -16.98
N GLU A 6 -6.95 -9.66 -16.81
CA GLU A 6 -5.60 -9.97 -17.29
C GLU A 6 -5.04 -11.15 -16.48
N PRO A 7 -4.13 -11.96 -17.05
CA PRO A 7 -3.49 -13.05 -16.32
C PRO A 7 -2.71 -12.52 -15.10
N ASP A 8 -2.79 -13.23 -13.98
CA ASP A 8 -1.99 -12.90 -12.79
C ASP A 8 -0.50 -13.14 -13.05
N LEU A 9 0.33 -12.16 -12.67
CA LEU A 9 1.78 -12.18 -12.88
C LEU A 9 2.54 -12.81 -11.71
N MET A 10 1.90 -12.92 -10.55
CA MET A 10 2.53 -13.19 -9.26
C MET A 10 1.84 -14.36 -8.54
N GLU A 11 1.67 -15.50 -9.23
CA GLU A 11 1.00 -16.67 -8.63
C GLU A 11 1.90 -17.44 -7.65
N GLN A 12 3.22 -17.26 -7.71
CA GLN A 12 4.18 -18.00 -6.88
C GLN A 12 4.65 -17.17 -5.70
N LYS A 13 4.81 -17.82 -4.54
CA LYS A 13 5.26 -17.19 -3.30
C LYS A 13 6.63 -16.52 -3.44
N GLU A 14 7.52 -17.13 -4.23
CA GLU A 14 8.87 -16.62 -4.48
C GLU A 14 8.84 -15.30 -5.25
N GLN A 15 7.88 -15.13 -6.15
CA GLN A 15 7.69 -13.88 -6.88
C GLN A 15 7.20 -12.79 -5.93
N ALA A 16 6.16 -13.06 -5.12
CA ALA A 16 5.66 -12.13 -4.11
C ALA A 16 6.76 -11.72 -3.12
N TYR A 17 7.56 -12.67 -2.66
CA TYR A 17 8.71 -12.41 -1.80
C TYR A 17 9.77 -11.54 -2.49
N ALA A 18 10.12 -11.82 -3.74
CA ALA A 18 11.09 -11.03 -4.49
C ALA A 18 10.61 -9.59 -4.69
N TYR A 19 9.31 -9.38 -4.94
CA TYR A 19 8.72 -8.06 -5.06
C TYR A 19 8.73 -7.30 -3.73
N ALA A 20 8.31 -7.94 -2.63
CA ALA A 20 8.33 -7.34 -1.29
C ALA A 20 9.76 -6.98 -0.79
N ASN A 21 10.80 -7.56 -1.40
CA ASN A 21 12.19 -7.25 -1.07
C ASN A 21 12.87 -6.37 -2.14
N ALA A 22 12.16 -5.95 -3.19
CA ALA A 22 12.69 -5.00 -4.15
C ALA A 22 12.74 -3.59 -3.53
N ASP A 23 13.66 -2.76 -4.03
CA ASP A 23 13.80 -1.40 -3.54
C ASP A 23 12.78 -0.47 -4.21
N PHE A 24 11.72 -0.15 -3.48
CA PHE A 24 10.70 0.84 -3.85
C PHE A 24 10.78 2.13 -3.02
N SER A 25 11.85 2.33 -2.25
CA SER A 25 11.97 3.44 -1.28
C SER A 25 11.63 4.80 -1.91
N ASN A 26 12.24 5.12 -3.04
CA ASN A 26 12.01 6.40 -3.73
C ASN A 26 10.55 6.60 -4.19
N SER A 27 9.90 5.56 -4.71
CA SER A 27 8.49 5.64 -5.11
C SER A 27 7.55 5.73 -3.91
N ASN A 28 7.84 5.00 -2.84
CA ASN A 28 7.03 4.97 -1.62
C ASN A 28 7.13 6.32 -0.89
N GLU A 29 8.34 6.89 -0.78
CA GLU A 29 8.57 8.21 -0.21
C GLU A 29 7.80 9.29 -0.98
N LEU A 30 7.89 9.30 -2.32
CA LEU A 30 7.18 10.27 -3.16
C LEU A 30 5.66 10.12 -3.04
N PHE A 31 5.14 8.89 -2.96
CA PHE A 31 3.72 8.65 -2.75
C PHE A 31 3.25 9.21 -1.41
N LEU A 32 3.96 8.91 -0.33
CA LEU A 32 3.63 9.38 1.02
C LEU A 32 3.68 10.90 1.11
N GLU A 33 4.70 11.54 0.52
CA GLU A 33 4.80 13.00 0.45
C GLU A 33 3.53 13.59 -0.17
N LYS A 34 3.16 13.14 -1.37
CA LYS A 34 1.96 13.62 -2.07
C LYS A 34 0.66 13.35 -1.32
N LEU A 35 0.56 12.21 -0.65
CA LEU A 35 -0.60 11.87 0.18
C LEU A 35 -0.77 12.90 1.31
N PHE A 36 0.32 13.23 2.03
CA PHE A 36 0.27 14.18 3.14
C PHE A 36 0.13 15.64 2.71
N GLU A 37 0.57 15.99 1.50
CA GLU A 37 0.26 17.29 0.89
C GLU A 37 -1.23 17.43 0.53
N SER A 38 -1.84 16.33 0.07
CA SER A 38 -3.21 16.34 -0.44
C SER A 38 -4.27 16.09 0.63
N CYS A 39 -3.91 15.44 1.73
CA CYS A 39 -4.84 14.98 2.77
C CYS A 39 -4.35 15.35 4.17
N SER A 40 -5.24 15.99 4.94
CA SER A 40 -5.03 16.17 6.39
C SER A 40 -5.41 14.89 7.13
N ILE A 41 -4.41 14.05 7.42
CA ILE A 41 -4.61 12.79 8.14
C ILE A 41 -4.23 12.99 9.61
N THR A 42 -5.16 12.66 10.49
CA THR A 42 -5.02 12.70 11.96
C THR A 42 -5.15 11.30 12.56
N ASP A 43 -4.92 11.17 13.85
CA ASP A 43 -5.14 9.95 14.62
C ASP A 43 -6.61 9.48 14.63
N GLU A 44 -7.56 10.41 14.51
CA GLU A 44 -8.99 10.09 14.36
C GLU A 44 -9.39 9.60 12.96
N THR A 45 -8.51 9.77 11.97
CA THR A 45 -8.78 9.38 10.58
C THR A 45 -8.84 7.85 10.47
N LYS A 46 -9.83 7.36 9.71
CA LYS A 46 -9.98 5.93 9.39
C LYS A 46 -9.58 5.70 7.93
N ILE A 47 -8.61 4.83 7.73
CA ILE A 47 -8.04 4.52 6.41
C ILE A 47 -8.34 3.07 6.06
N LEU A 48 -8.76 2.84 4.82
CA LEU A 48 -8.84 1.51 4.21
C LEU A 48 -7.82 1.46 3.07
N ASP A 49 -6.86 0.54 3.18
CA ASP A 49 -5.91 0.23 2.12
C ASP A 49 -6.29 -1.10 1.45
N VAL A 50 -6.43 -1.09 0.12
CA VAL A 50 -6.91 -2.23 -0.68
C VAL A 50 -5.83 -2.58 -1.69
N GLY A 51 -5.32 -3.81 -1.63
CA GLY A 51 -4.10 -4.18 -2.32
C GLY A 51 -2.86 -3.68 -1.58
N CYS A 52 -2.83 -3.87 -0.25
CA CYS A 52 -1.78 -3.31 0.60
C CYS A 52 -0.41 -4.00 0.42
N GLY A 53 -0.35 -5.11 -0.32
CA GLY A 53 0.87 -5.88 -0.54
C GLY A 53 1.49 -6.34 0.78
N ASP A 54 2.79 -6.06 0.94
CA ASP A 54 3.57 -6.34 2.15
C ASP A 54 3.28 -5.36 3.32
N GLY A 55 2.49 -4.32 3.07
CA GLY A 55 2.01 -3.38 4.09
C GLY A 55 2.97 -2.23 4.42
N GLU A 56 4.02 -1.98 3.63
CA GLU A 56 4.98 -0.91 3.92
C GLU A 56 4.30 0.48 4.04
N ILE A 57 3.50 0.85 3.04
CA ILE A 57 2.78 2.14 2.99
C ILE A 57 1.87 2.37 4.22
N PRO A 58 0.93 1.46 4.57
CA PRO A 58 0.07 1.69 5.72
C PRO A 58 0.84 1.71 7.04
N ILE A 59 1.96 0.96 7.16
CA ILE A 59 2.83 1.03 8.34
C ILE A 59 3.45 2.43 8.48
N GLU A 60 3.97 3.02 7.40
CA GLU A 60 4.55 4.36 7.42
C GLU A 60 3.51 5.44 7.73
N ILE A 61 2.31 5.32 7.17
CA ILE A 61 1.19 6.22 7.51
C ILE A 61 0.87 6.12 9.00
N TYR A 62 0.75 4.91 9.56
CA TYR A 62 0.48 4.72 10.99
C TYR A 62 1.58 5.32 11.86
N LYS A 63 2.86 5.12 11.50
CA LYS A 63 4.00 5.68 12.25
C LYS A 63 3.90 7.19 12.38
N LYS A 64 3.53 7.89 11.29
CA LYS A 64 3.43 9.35 11.24
C LYS A 64 2.15 9.93 11.87
N THR A 65 1.03 9.22 11.77
CA THR A 65 -0.30 9.77 12.09
C THR A 65 -0.98 9.16 13.30
N LYS A 66 -0.62 7.92 13.65
CA LYS A 66 -1.34 7.08 14.63
C LYS A 66 -2.82 6.83 14.27
N SER A 67 -3.20 7.07 13.01
CA SER A 67 -4.55 6.83 12.49
C SER A 67 -4.97 5.36 12.59
N LYS A 68 -6.28 5.11 12.54
CA LYS A 68 -6.79 3.74 12.49
C LYS A 68 -6.79 3.26 11.04
N ILE A 69 -5.98 2.24 10.75
CA ILE A 69 -5.82 1.70 9.39
C ILE A 69 -6.32 0.26 9.34
N THR A 70 -7.17 -0.03 8.37
CA THR A 70 -7.58 -1.39 8.00
C THR A 70 -6.96 -1.71 6.65
N VAL A 71 -6.36 -2.88 6.53
CA VAL A 71 -5.64 -3.31 5.33
C VAL A 71 -6.25 -4.61 4.79
N LEU A 72 -6.28 -4.76 3.47
CA LEU A 72 -6.76 -5.95 2.79
C LEU A 72 -5.88 -6.26 1.57
N ASP A 73 -5.38 -7.48 1.51
CA ASP A 73 -4.68 -8.07 0.35
C ASP A 73 -5.16 -9.51 0.14
N GLY A 74 -5.00 -10.05 -1.08
CA GLY A 74 -5.71 -11.23 -1.59
C GLY A 74 -4.83 -12.45 -1.82
#